data_AF-A0A7Y5F0D4-F1
#
_entry.id   AF-A0A7Y5F0D4-F1
#
_cell.length_a   1.000
_cell.length_b   1.000
_cell.length_c   1.000
_cell.angle_alpha   90.00
_cell.angle_beta   90.00
_cell.angle_gamma   90.00
#
_symmetry.space_group_name_H-M   'P 1'
#
loop_
_entity.id
_entity.type
_entity.pdbx_description
1 polymer ?
#
loop_
_entity_poly.entity_id
_entity_poly.type
_entity_poly.pdbx_seq_one_letter_code
_entity_poly.pdbx_strand_id
1 'polypeptide(L)'
;MARIVLDEPLAAELKEVAKQSDMTVEAWISEAVKRARWEAQRNKIRDESEWWFAQPLKTRQSFSKFVAVHQREVVDTDDDEQTLINRVRRKYGKTAVLITPIEERSEVRVVNYRFESV
;
A
#
# COMPACT_ATOMS: atom_id res chain seq x y z
N MET A 1 -22.18 -16.23 2.77
CA MET A 1 -22.44 -14.80 3.07
C MET A 1 -21.85 -14.49 4.42
N ALA A 2 -21.04 -13.43 4.54
CA ALA A 2 -20.54 -12.96 5.83
C ALA A 2 -21.50 -11.91 6.39
N ARG A 3 -21.79 -11.95 7.69
CA ARG A 3 -22.66 -10.97 8.36
C ARG A 3 -21.78 -9.99 9.13
N ILE A 4 -21.94 -8.70 8.84
CA ILE A 4 -21.30 -7.60 9.58
C ILE A 4 -22.40 -6.93 10.39
N VAL A 5 -22.14 -6.70 11.68
CA VAL A 5 -23.04 -5.95 12.55
C VAL A 5 -22.51 -4.53 12.65
N LEU A 6 -23.39 -3.56 12.38
CA LEU A 6 -23.10 -2.13 12.46
C LEU A 6 -24.08 -1.50 13.44
N ASP A 7 -23.68 -0.40 14.04
CA ASP A 7 -24.57 0.38 14.89
C ASP A 7 -25.71 0.98 14.05
N GLU A 8 -26.91 1.04 14.64
CA GLU A 8 -28.13 1.53 13.98
C GLU A 8 -27.99 2.90 13.28
N PRO A 9 -27.38 3.94 13.89
CA PRO A 9 -27.18 5.21 13.20
C PRO A 9 -26.31 5.09 11.95
N LEU A 10 -25.23 4.29 12.01
CA LEU A 10 -24.32 4.08 10.90
C LEU A 10 -24.98 3.26 9.78
N ALA A 11 -25.82 2.28 10.14
CA ALA A 11 -26.57 1.48 9.18
C ALA A 11 -27.61 2.32 8.41
N ALA A 12 -28.24 3.29 9.08
CA ALA A 12 -29.16 4.22 8.44
C ALA A 12 -28.44 5.17 7.47
N GLU A 13 -27.31 5.75 7.90
CA GLU A 13 -26.47 6.60 7.05
C GLU A 13 -25.98 5.86 5.80
N LEU A 14 -25.54 4.61 5.95
CA LEU A 14 -25.06 3.79 4.82
C LEU A 14 -26.14 3.53 3.78
N LYS A 15 -27.39 3.30 4.20
CA LYS A 15 -28.53 3.13 3.27
C LYS A 15 -28.78 4.40 2.46
N GLU A 16 -28.71 5.56 3.10
CA GLU A 16 -28.89 6.85 2.41
C GLU A 16 -27.74 7.12 1.43
N VAL A 17 -26.49 6.89 1.82
CA VAL A 17 -25.33 7.08 0.95
C VAL A 17 -25.34 6.11 -0.23
N ALA A 18 -25.72 4.85 0.00
CA ALA A 18 -25.86 3.85 -1.06
C ALA A 18 -26.95 4.26 -2.07
N LYS A 19 -28.09 4.75 -1.57
CA LYS A 19 -29.19 5.28 -2.40
C LYS A 19 -28.77 6.50 -3.22
N GLN A 20 -28.01 7.43 -2.64
CA GLN A 20 -27.46 8.59 -3.34
C GLN A 20 -26.44 8.20 -4.43
N SER A 21 -25.73 7.10 -4.22
CA SER A 21 -24.71 6.60 -5.14
C SER A 21 -25.24 5.63 -6.21
N ASP A 22 -26.56 5.37 -6.22
CA ASP A 22 -27.21 4.35 -7.06
C ASP A 22 -26.54 2.96 -6.97
N MET A 23 -26.18 2.56 -5.74
CA MET A 23 -25.51 1.29 -5.46
C MET A 23 -26.25 0.54 -4.34
N THR A 24 -26.10 -0.79 -4.30
CA THR A 24 -26.51 -1.54 -3.09
C THR A 24 -25.54 -1.27 -1.95
N VAL A 25 -26.01 -1.44 -0.71
CA VAL A 25 -25.18 -1.25 0.48
C VAL A 25 -23.96 -2.17 0.44
N GLU A 26 -24.11 -3.42 -0.02
CA GLU A 26 -23.01 -4.37 -0.15
C GLU A 26 -21.97 -3.93 -1.18
N ALA A 27 -22.42 -3.45 -2.35
CA ALA A 27 -21.55 -2.95 -3.39
C ALA A 27 -20.77 -1.71 -2.92
N TRP A 28 -21.46 -0.80 -2.24
CA TRP A 28 -20.85 0.39 -1.66
C TRP A 28 -19.81 0.04 -0.59
N ILE A 29 -20.13 -0.85 0.36
CA ILE A 29 -19.19 -1.30 1.39
C ILE A 29 -17.97 -1.97 0.77
N SER A 30 -18.17 -2.83 -0.23
CA SER A 30 -17.06 -3.48 -0.94
C SER A 30 -16.11 -2.46 -1.56
N GLU A 31 -16.64 -1.43 -2.20
CA GLU A 31 -15.85 -0.36 -2.80
C GLU A 31 -15.17 0.52 -1.74
N ALA A 32 -15.87 0.86 -0.66
CA ALA A 32 -15.32 1.61 0.46
C ALA A 32 -14.15 0.87 1.11
N VAL A 33 -14.26 -0.44 1.33
CA VAL A 33 -13.18 -1.28 1.88
C VAL A 33 -11.99 -1.35 0.92
N LYS A 34 -12.21 -1.51 -0.39
CA LYS A 34 -11.12 -1.47 -1.38
C LYS A 34 -10.39 -0.13 -1.35
N ARG A 35 -11.14 0.98 -1.32
CA ARG A 35 -10.58 2.33 -1.24
C ARG A 35 -9.78 2.53 0.05
N ALA A 36 -10.35 2.15 1.20
CA ALA A 36 -9.68 2.25 2.49
C ALA A 36 -8.38 1.44 2.52
N ARG A 37 -8.39 0.22 1.96
CA ARG A 37 -7.18 -0.60 1.83
C ARG A 37 -6.12 0.07 0.95
N TRP A 38 -6.52 0.61 -0.20
CA TRP A 38 -5.62 1.31 -1.11
C TRP A 38 -5.01 2.55 -0.45
N GLU A 39 -5.81 3.31 0.29
CA GLU A 39 -5.35 4.47 1.05
C GLU A 39 -4.41 4.09 2.19
N ALA A 40 -4.72 3.03 2.94
CA ALA A 40 -3.83 2.50 3.98
C ALA A 40 -2.48 2.07 3.41
N GLN A 41 -2.46 1.42 2.24
CA GLN A 41 -1.22 1.05 1.54
C GLN A 41 -0.44 2.30 1.11
N ARG A 42 -1.10 3.32 0.54
CA ARG A 42 -0.45 4.58 0.17
C ARG A 42 0.16 5.29 1.37
N ASN A 43 -0.58 5.39 2.47
CA ASN A 43 -0.11 6.01 3.70
C ASN A 43 1.11 5.27 4.26
N LYS A 44 1.05 3.93 4.33
CA LYS A 44 2.19 3.12 4.76
C LYS A 44 3.45 3.40 3.93
N ILE A 45 3.33 3.39 2.60
CA ILE A 45 4.49 3.59 1.72
C ILE A 45 5.02 5.03 1.83
N ARG A 46 4.13 6.02 2.01
CA ARG A 46 4.54 7.40 2.30
C ARG A 46 5.35 7.46 3.59
N ASP A 47 4.87 6.83 4.66
CA ASP A 47 5.54 6.84 5.96
C ASP A 47 6.90 6.10 5.91
N GLU A 48 6.99 4.99 5.17
CA GLU A 48 8.25 4.28 4.92
C GLU A 48 9.21 5.14 4.09
N SER A 49 8.71 5.91 3.12
CA SER A 49 9.50 6.83 2.30
C SER A 49 10.05 7.97 3.14
N GLU A 50 9.21 8.59 3.97
CA GLU A 50 9.63 9.65 4.89
C GLU A 50 10.70 9.15 5.87
N TRP A 51 10.49 7.95 6.43
CA TRP A 51 11.49 7.33 7.30
C TRP A 51 12.83 7.07 6.58
N TRP A 52 12.80 6.57 5.35
CA TRP A 52 14.00 6.31 4.55
C TRP A 52 14.76 7.60 4.22
N PHE A 53 14.07 8.61 3.71
CA PHE A 53 14.70 9.88 3.31
C PHE A 53 15.11 10.74 4.51
N ALA A 54 14.56 10.49 5.70
CA ALA A 54 15.07 11.08 6.95
C ALA A 54 16.42 10.50 7.38
N GLN A 55 16.86 9.35 6.83
CA GLN A 55 18.17 8.78 7.15
C GLN A 55 19.31 9.62 6.56
N PRO A 56 20.45 9.73 7.28
CA PRO A 56 21.64 10.39 6.77
C PRO A 56 22.07 9.80 5.41
N LEU A 57 22.50 10.67 4.49
CA LEU A 57 22.92 10.24 3.14
C LEU A 57 24.02 9.17 3.20
N LYS A 58 24.96 9.28 4.14
CA LYS A 58 26.03 8.27 4.34
C LYS A 58 25.47 6.88 4.63
N THR A 59 24.40 6.80 5.42
CA THR A 59 23.70 5.53 5.73
C THR A 59 22.99 5.00 4.50
N ARG A 60 22.38 5.88 3.68
CA ARG A 60 21.71 5.44 2.45
C ARG A 60 22.71 4.96 1.39
N GLN A 61 23.89 5.58 1.32
CA GLN A 61 24.97 5.22 0.40
C GLN A 61 25.67 3.89 0.72
N SER A 62 25.45 3.29 1.89
CA SER A 62 26.00 1.96 2.19
C SER A 62 25.22 0.81 1.55
N PHE A 63 24.11 1.10 0.87
CA PHE A 63 23.25 0.12 0.21
C PHE A 63 23.45 0.11 -1.32
N SER A 64 22.91 -0.90 -2.01
CA SER A 64 22.86 -0.97 -3.48
C SER A 64 21.91 0.08 -4.08
N LYS A 65 22.01 0.34 -5.38
CA LYS A 65 21.30 1.44 -6.08
C LYS A 65 19.81 1.57 -5.73
N PHE A 66 19.11 0.45 -5.56
CA PHE A 66 17.73 0.34 -5.12
C PHE A 66 17.61 -0.36 -3.77
N VAL A 67 16.68 0.12 -2.95
CA VAL A 67 16.38 -0.45 -1.64
C VAL A 67 14.90 -0.82 -1.52
N ALA A 68 14.64 -1.90 -0.80
CA ALA A 68 13.32 -2.29 -0.36
C ALA A 68 13.19 -1.99 1.14
N VAL A 69 12.18 -1.22 1.53
CA VAL A 69 11.92 -0.84 2.91
C VAL A 69 10.56 -1.39 3.34
N HIS A 70 10.53 -2.04 4.50
CA HIS A 70 9.30 -2.49 5.12
C HIS A 70 9.37 -2.31 6.63
N GLN A 71 8.31 -1.79 7.26
CA GLN A 71 8.26 -1.57 8.71
C GLN A 71 9.42 -0.70 9.24
N ARG A 72 9.84 0.30 8.45
CA ARG A 72 10.98 1.18 8.80
C ARG A 72 12.29 0.41 8.95
N GLU A 73 12.49 -0.61 8.14
CA GLU A 73 13.72 -1.37 8.04
C GLU A 73 14.03 -1.67 6.56
N VAL A 74 15.31 -1.66 6.19
CA VAL A 74 15.76 -2.10 4.87
C VAL A 74 15.75 -3.62 4.84
N VAL A 75 14.89 -4.20 4.01
CA VAL A 75 14.66 -5.66 3.99
C VAL A 75 15.35 -6.39 2.84
N ASP A 76 15.75 -5.67 1.80
CA ASP A 76 16.48 -6.16 0.62
C ASP A 76 17.03 -4.96 -0.17
N THR A 77 18.10 -5.15 -0.94
CA THR A 77 18.69 -4.13 -1.81
C THR A 77 19.24 -4.76 -3.09
N ASP A 78 19.24 -4.02 -4.20
CA ASP A 78 19.81 -4.49 -5.46
C ASP A 78 20.26 -3.32 -6.35
N ASP A 79 21.10 -3.60 -7.35
CA ASP A 79 21.43 -2.63 -8.38
C ASP A 79 20.42 -2.64 -9.55
N ASP A 80 19.67 -3.73 -9.70
CA ASP A 80 18.56 -3.88 -10.65
C ASP A 80 17.19 -3.84 -9.95
N GLU A 81 16.41 -2.80 -10.27
CA GLU A 81 15.07 -2.59 -9.72
C GLU A 81 14.15 -3.80 -9.96
N GLN A 82 14.23 -4.41 -11.14
CA GLN A 82 13.31 -5.49 -11.51
C GLN A 82 13.61 -6.78 -10.74
N THR A 83 14.89 -7.10 -10.53
CA THR A 83 15.33 -8.21 -9.70
C THR A 83 14.90 -8.02 -8.25
N LEU A 84 15.07 -6.80 -7.71
CA LEU A 84 14.60 -6.47 -6.35
C LEU A 84 13.08 -6.64 -6.23
N ILE A 85 12.29 -6.10 -7.17
CA ILE A 85 10.84 -6.27 -7.20
C ILE A 85 10.45 -7.75 -7.18
N ASN A 86 11.12 -8.58 -7.98
CA ASN A 86 10.81 -10.01 -8.05
C ASN A 86 11.10 -10.75 -6.74
N ARG A 87 12.21 -10.43 -6.06
CA ARG A 87 12.55 -11.02 -4.75
C ARG A 87 11.59 -10.57 -3.66
N VAL A 88 11.32 -9.27 -3.59
CA VAL A 88 10.37 -8.70 -2.62
C VAL A 88 8.99 -9.33 -2.81
N ARG A 89 8.50 -9.48 -4.04
CA ARG A 89 7.23 -10.15 -4.32
C ARG A 89 7.21 -11.61 -3.87
N ARG A 90 8.28 -12.35 -4.11
CA ARG A 90 8.39 -13.76 -3.70
C ARG A 90 8.33 -13.91 -2.17
N LYS A 91 8.91 -12.95 -1.44
CA LYS A 91 9.01 -12.98 0.04
C LYS A 91 7.79 -12.39 0.74
N TYR A 92 7.24 -11.28 0.24
CA TYR A 92 6.21 -10.48 0.91
C TYR A 92 4.82 -10.56 0.24
N GLY A 93 4.71 -11.22 -0.92
CA GLY A 93 3.45 -11.44 -1.62
C GLY A 93 2.73 -10.14 -1.97
N LYS A 94 1.49 -9.99 -1.48
CA LYS A 94 0.62 -8.82 -1.71
C LYS A 94 0.82 -7.69 -0.67
N THR A 95 1.84 -7.80 0.17
CA THR A 95 2.17 -6.79 1.16
C THR A 95 2.81 -5.60 0.44
N ALA A 96 2.34 -4.38 0.73
CA ALA A 96 2.96 -3.18 0.18
C ALA A 96 4.37 -3.04 0.78
N VAL A 97 5.40 -2.93 -0.05
CA VAL A 97 6.79 -2.71 0.36
C VAL A 97 7.31 -1.54 -0.46
N LEU A 98 7.93 -0.55 0.18
CA LEU A 98 8.55 0.55 -0.54
C LEU A 98 9.75 0.03 -1.32
N ILE A 99 9.82 0.35 -2.61
CA ILE A 99 11.02 0.15 -3.43
C ILE A 99 11.39 1.51 -4.02
N THR A 100 12.61 1.95 -3.81
CA THR A 100 13.04 3.32 -4.16
C THR A 100 14.56 3.37 -4.41
N PRO A 101 15.05 4.26 -5.28
CA PRO A 101 16.48 4.50 -5.40
C PRO A 101 17.05 5.21 -4.17
N ILE A 102 18.36 5.08 -3.95
CA ILE A 102 19.07 5.71 -2.83
C ILE A 102 19.02 7.24 -2.90
N GLU A 103 19.23 7.80 -4.09
CA GLU A 103 19.63 9.20 -4.26
C GLU A 103 18.45 10.15 -4.38
N GLU A 104 17.34 9.72 -4.99
CA GLU A 104 16.20 10.59 -5.29
C GLU A 104 14.87 10.02 -4.79
N ARG A 105 14.00 10.93 -4.34
CA ARG A 105 12.60 10.62 -4.06
C ARG A 105 11.86 10.53 -5.38
N SER A 106 11.92 9.38 -6.03
CA SER A 106 11.09 9.09 -7.19
C SER A 106 9.62 9.09 -6.79
N GLU A 107 8.72 9.37 -7.74
CA GLU A 107 7.28 9.27 -7.51
C GLU A 107 6.94 7.92 -6.86
N VAL A 108 6.17 7.97 -5.77
CA VAL A 108 5.85 6.81 -4.94
C VAL A 108 5.13 5.75 -5.78
N ARG A 109 5.89 4.75 -6.26
CA ARG A 109 5.33 3.59 -6.94
C ARG A 109 4.84 2.60 -5.91
N VAL A 110 3.55 2.68 -5.58
CA VAL A 110 2.87 1.57 -4.91
C VAL A 110 2.76 0.43 -5.90
N VAL A 111 3.72 -0.50 -5.85
CA VAL A 111 3.67 -1.72 -6.66
C VAL A 111 2.64 -2.67 -6.03
N ASN A 112 1.37 -2.39 -6.25
CA ASN A 112 0.29 -3.34 -5.99
C ASN A 112 -0.20 -3.85 -7.34
N TYR A 113 0.36 -4.97 -7.80
CA TYR A 113 -0.09 -5.58 -9.05
C TYR A 113 -1.47 -6.21 -8.82
N ARG A 114 -2.48 -5.43 -9.22
CA ARG A 114 -3.88 -5.69 -9.53
C ARG A 114 -4.56 -6.94 -8.93
N PHE A 115 -5.66 -6.66 -8.24
CA PHE A 115 -6.84 -7.50 -8.21
C PHE A 115 -7.27 -7.86 -9.64
N GLU A 116 -6.96 -9.06 -10.11
CA GLU A 116 -7.82 -9.74 -11.07
C GLU A 116 -8.67 -10.73 -10.30
N SER A 117 -9.97 -10.47 -10.37
CA SER A 117 -11.05 -11.35 -9.96
C SER A 117 -10.93 -12.68 -10.70
N VAL A 118 -11.32 -13.73 -9.98
CA VAL A 118 -11.88 -14.97 -10.52
C VAL A 118 -12.95 -14.66 -11.56
#